data_AF-D5BFZ8-F1
#
_entry.id   AF-D5BFZ8-F1
#
_cell.length_a   1.000
_cell.length_b   1.000
_cell.length_c   1.000
_cell.angle_alpha   90.00
_cell.angle_beta   90.00
_cell.angle_gamma   90.00
#
_symmetry.space_group_name_H-M   'P 1'
#
loop_
_entity.id
_entity.type
_entity.pdbx_description
1 polymer ?
#
loop_
_entity_poly.entity_id
_entity_poly.type
_entity_poly.pdbx_seq_one_letter_code
_entity_poly.pdbx_strand_id
1 'polypeptide(L)' 'MGNPKLRNLLFMCSFTACKHNKACRDIYERIIAKGKSKKLALIAVCNKLLKQAFAVATSGLPYDENYASRLK' A
#
# COMPACT_ATOMS: atom_id res chain seq x y z
N MET A 1 -14.18 -3.36 13.30
CA MET A 1 -12.72 -3.56 13.53
C MET A 1 -12.28 -4.81 12.78
N GLY A 2 -11.26 -4.76 11.93
CA GLY A 2 -10.81 -5.91 11.11
C GLY A 2 -9.92 -6.91 11.88
N ASN A 3 -9.55 -8.02 11.23
CA ASN A 3 -8.77 -9.10 11.84
C ASN A 3 -7.38 -8.63 12.35
N PRO A 4 -7.06 -8.75 13.65
CA PRO A 4 -5.79 -8.29 14.21
C PRO A 4 -4.56 -8.98 13.62
N LYS A 5 -4.64 -10.29 13.36
CA LYS A 5 -3.53 -11.07 12.78
C LYS A 5 -3.19 -10.56 11.38
N LEU A 6 -4.21 -10.31 10.56
CA LEU A 6 -4.04 -9.79 9.21
C LEU A 6 -3.41 -8.39 9.20
N ARG A 7 -3.82 -7.53 10.15
CA ARG A 7 -3.23 -6.19 10.29
C ARG A 7 -1.76 -6.24 10.65
N ASN A 8 -1.36 -7.12 11.56
CA ASN A 8 0.05 -7.29 11.95
C ASN A 8 0.88 -7.81 10.77
N LEU A 9 0.35 -8.77 10.01
CA LEU A 9 1.03 -9.29 8.81
C LEU A 9 1.23 -8.19 7.77
N LEU A 10 0.17 -7.46 7.41
CA LEU A 10 0.23 -6.34 6.45
C LEU A 10 1.19 -5.24 6.91
N PHE A 11 1.22 -4.97 8.22
CA PHE A 11 2.18 -4.02 8.79
C PHE A 11 3.63 -4.47 8.56
N MET A 12 3.95 -5.76 8.74
CA MET A 12 5.28 -6.28 8.40
C MET A 12 5.57 -6.20 6.90
N CYS A 13 4.60 -6.51 6.04
CA CYS A 13 4.74 -6.38 4.58
C CYS A 13 4.98 -4.93 4.13
N SER A 14 4.46 -3.94 4.86
CA SER A 14 4.63 -2.53 4.50
C SER A 14 6.10 -2.08 4.48
N PHE A 15 6.96 -2.68 5.30
CA PHE A 15 8.38 -2.34 5.34
C PHE A 15 9.14 -2.77 4.08
N THR A 16 8.87 -3.98 3.58
CA THR A 16 9.48 -4.47 2.33
C THR A 16 8.88 -3.78 1.12
N ALA A 17 7.57 -3.51 1.14
CA ALA A 17 6.88 -2.77 0.08
C ALA A 17 7.43 -1.34 -0.09
N CYS A 18 7.77 -0.64 1.00
CA CYS A 18 8.38 0.68 0.91
C CYS A 18 9.75 0.69 0.20
N LYS A 19 10.45 -0.45 0.13
CA LYS A 19 11.75 -0.54 -0.55
C LYS A 19 11.63 -0.91 -2.03
N HIS A 20 10.71 -1.82 -2.36
CA HIS A 20 10.63 -2.42 -3.69
C HIS A 20 9.52 -1.81 -4.56
N ASN A 21 8.45 -1.27 -3.95
CA ASN A 21 7.34 -0.69 -4.69
C ASN A 21 7.45 0.84 -4.64
N LYS A 22 7.69 1.45 -5.82
CA LYS A 22 7.88 2.90 -5.92
C LYS A 22 6.65 3.67 -5.45
N ALA A 23 5.45 3.23 -5.82
CA ALA A 23 4.21 3.88 -5.40
C ALA A 23 3.98 3.81 -3.88
N CYS A 24 4.42 2.75 -3.21
CA CYS A 24 4.37 2.65 -1.74
C CYS A 24 5.38 3.59 -1.08
N ARG A 25 6.60 3.67 -1.63
CA ARG A 25 7.65 4.58 -1.16
C ARG A 25 7.21 6.05 -1.26
N ASP A 26 6.68 6.45 -2.42
CA ASP A 26 6.23 7.82 -2.67
C ASP A 26 5.13 8.24 -1.69
N ILE A 27 4.20 7.33 -1.35
CA ILE A 27 3.16 7.57 -0.34
C ILE A 27 3.76 7.77 1.05
N TYR A 28 4.70 6.90 1.43
CA TYR A 28 5.38 7.00 2.71
C TYR A 28 6.13 8.33 2.84
N GLU A 29 7.00 8.63 1.87
CA GLU A 29 7.80 9.86 1.86
C GLU A 29 6.90 11.11 1.86
N ARG A 30 5.82 11.13 1.06
CA ARG A 30 4.86 12.25 1.04
C ARG A 30 4.20 12.50 2.39
N ILE A 31 3.91 11.45 3.17
CA ILE A 31 3.28 11.59 4.49
C ILE A 31 4.31 12.06 5.53
N ILE A 32 5.53 11.56 5.46
CA ILE A 32 6.63 11.99 6.34
C ILE A 32 7.02 13.43 6.06
N ALA A 33 7.10 13.84 4.79
CA ALA A 33 7.37 15.21 4.39
C ALA A 33 6.33 16.21 4.92
N LYS A 34 5.09 15.75 5.17
CA LYS A 34 4.04 16.52 5.83
C LYS A 34 4.16 16.59 7.36
N GLY A 35 5.26 16.09 7.94
CA GLY A 35 5.51 16.08 9.39
C GLY A 35 4.66 15.08 10.17
N LYS A 36 4.01 14.12 9.51
CA LYS A 36 3.17 13.12 10.20
C LYS A 36 4.01 11.96 10.76
N SER A 37 3.42 11.23 11.72
CA SER A 37 4.10 10.10 12.36
C SER A 37 4.39 8.95 11.39
N LYS A 38 5.53 8.29 11.58
CA LYS A 38 5.97 7.13 10.77
C LYS A 38 4.95 5.99 10.78
N LYS A 39 4.30 5.76 11.92
CA LYS A 39 3.25 4.74 12.06
C LYS A 39 2.06 5.03 11.14
N LEU A 40 1.64 6.28 11.03
CA LEU A 40 0.54 6.68 10.15
C LEU A 40 0.93 6.51 8.68
N ALA A 41 2.17 6.84 8.31
CA ALA A 41 2.69 6.62 6.97
C ALA A 41 2.67 5.12 6.59
N LEU A 42 3.11 4.23 7.48
CA LEU A 42 3.08 2.78 7.26
C LEU A 42 1.64 2.25 7.14
N ILE A 43 0.71 2.73 7.96
CA ILE A 43 -0.70 2.34 7.86
C ILE A 43 -1.29 2.75 6.50
N ALA A 44 -0.91 3.92 5.96
CA ALA A 44 -1.32 4.33 4.63
C ALA A 44 -0.78 3.40 3.53
N VAL A 45 0.46 2.93 3.67
CA VAL A 45 1.05 1.91 2.79
C VAL A 45 0.31 0.58 2.89
N CYS A 46 -0.04 0.11 4.11
CA CYS A 46 -0.87 -1.09 4.29
C CYS A 46 -2.20 -0.98 3.53
N ASN A 47 -2.86 0.16 3.62
CA ASN A 47 -4.13 0.39 2.92
C ASN A 47 -3.96 0.39 1.40
N LYS A 48 -2.84 0.93 0.88
CA LYS A 48 -2.50 0.88 -0.55
C LYS A 48 -2.34 -0.57 -1.01
N LEU A 49 -1.56 -1.38 -0.29
CA LEU A 49 -1.34 -2.80 -0.59
C LEU A 49 -2.64 -3.60 -0.58
N LEU A 50 -3.49 -3.39 0.43
CA LEU A 50 -4.76 -4.09 0.53
C LEU A 50 -5.67 -3.80 -0.67
N LYS A 51 -5.73 -2.52 -1.10
CA LYS A 51 -6.49 -2.13 -2.29
C LYS A 51 -5.91 -2.73 -3.58
N GLN A 52 -4.58 -2.77 -3.70
CA GLN A 52 -3.92 -3.40 -4.85
C GLN A 52 -4.21 -4.90 -4.91
N ALA A 53 -4.06 -5.61 -3.78
CA ALA A 53 -4.36 -7.04 -3.69
C ALA A 53 -5.82 -7.33 -4.03
N PHE A 54 -6.76 -6.53 -3.52
CA PHE A 54 -8.17 -6.66 -3.85
C PHE A 54 -8.44 -6.40 -5.33
N ALA A 55 -7.86 -5.35 -5.92
CA ALA A 55 -8.05 -5.03 -7.34
C ALA A 55 -7.49 -6.12 -8.27
N VAL A 56 -6.33 -6.70 -7.96
CA VAL A 56 -5.76 -7.83 -8.72
C VAL A 56 -6.65 -9.07 -8.59
N ALA A 57 -7.09 -9.38 -7.38
CA ALA A 57 -7.94 -10.54 -7.13
C ALA A 57 -9.31 -10.45 -7.83
N THR A 58 -9.87 -9.25 -7.96
CA THR A 58 -11.18 -9.05 -8.61
C THR A 58 -11.10 -8.83 -10.12
N SER A 59 -10.03 -8.19 -10.62
CA SER A 59 -9.90 -7.90 -12.05
C SER A 59 -9.45 -9.10 -12.88
N GLY A 60 -8.81 -10.10 -12.27
CA GLY A 60 -8.20 -11.23 -12.99
C GLY A 60 -6.99 -10.84 -13.84
N LEU A 61 -6.55 -9.58 -13.79
CA LEU A 61 -5.36 -9.09 -14.47
C LEU A 61 -4.14 -9.19 -13.55
N PRO A 62 -2.95 -9.53 -14.08
CA PRO A 62 -1.73 -9.51 -13.30
C PRO A 62 -1.42 -8.09 -12.80
N TYR A 63 -0.67 -8.01 -11.69
CA TYR A 63 -0.21 -6.74 -11.16
C TYR A 63 0.71 -6.03 -12.16
N ASP A 64 0.38 -4.79 -12.49
CA ASP A 64 1.19 -3.89 -13.31
C ASP A 64 1.50 -2.62 -12.51
N GLU A 65 2.79 -2.30 -12.37
CA GLU A 65 3.25 -1.11 -11.65
C GLU A 65 2.82 0.19 -12.35
N ASN A 66 2.74 0.17 -13.68
CA ASN A 66 2.38 1.32 -14.51
C ASN A 66 0.89 1.31 -14.89
N TYR A 67 0.08 0.50 -14.21
CA TYR A 67 -1.36 0.42 -14.49
C TYR A 67 -2.04 1.78 -14.29
N ALA A 68 -2.38 2.43 -15.40
CA ALA A 68 -3.23 3.61 -15.43
C ALA A 68 -4.68 3.17 -15.62
N SER A 69 -5.53 3.44 -14.63
CA SER A 69 -6.97 3.22 -14.77
C SER A 69 -7.47 3.98 -15.99
N ARG A 70 -8.08 3.26 -16.94
CA ARG A 70 -8.66 3.84 -18.17
C ARG A 70 -10.02 4.51 -17.95
N LEU A 71 -10.49 4.64 -16.70
CA LEU A 71 -11.71 5.37 -16.39
C LEU A 71 -11.45 6.88 -16.42
N LYS A 72 -12.05 7.55 -17.42
CA LYS A 72 -12.32 8.99 -17.45
C LYS A 72 -13.27 9.39 -16.34
#